data_AF-A0A210PA72-F1
#
_entry.id   AF-A0A210PA72-F1
#
_cell.length_a   1.000
_cell.length_b   1.000
_cell.length_c   1.000
_cell.angle_alpha   90.00
_cell.angle_beta   90.00
_cell.angle_gamma   90.00
#
_symmetry.space_group_name_H-M   'P 1'
#
loop_
_entity.id
_entity.type
_entity.pdbx_description
1 polymer ?
#
loop_
_entity_poly.entity_id
_entity_poly.type
_entity_poly.pdbx_seq_one_letter_code
_entity_poly.pdbx_strand_id
1 'polypeptide(L)' 'MLGILIGLLLIALSIYQFYATSQSFKDLKKGNYTDPSPFMLPTLWTSTVIAFFLAIAGIGAIIILK' A
#
# COMPACT_ATOMS: atom_id res chain seq x y z
N MET A 1 18.72 14.03 8.54
CA MET A 1 18.66 12.73 9.29
C MET A 1 17.24 12.25 9.59
N LEU A 2 16.39 13.05 10.24
CA LEU A 2 14.98 12.69 10.53
C LEU A 2 14.15 12.43 9.26
N GLY A 3 14.33 13.22 8.19
CA GLY A 3 13.64 13.04 6.92
C GLY A 3 13.93 11.71 6.23
N ILE A 4 15.16 11.20 6.37
CA ILE A 4 15.56 9.90 5.83
C ILE A 4 14.85 8.77 6.57
N LEU A 5 14.76 8.84 7.91
CA LEU A 5 14.03 7.87 8.73
C LEU A 5 12.54 7.84 8.39
N ILE A 6 11.90 9.01 8.29
CA ILE A 6 10.49 9.12 7.91
C ILE A 6 10.26 8.55 6.52
N GLY A 7 11.13 8.87 5.55
CA GLY A 7 10.99 8.39 4.19
C GLY A 7 11.18 6.89 4.04
N LEU A 8 12.13 6.29 4.77
CA LEU A 8 12.28 4.82 4.83
C LEU A 8 11.04 4.14 5.43
N LEU A 9 10.46 4.73 6.48
CA LEU A 9 9.26 4.20 7.12
C LEU A 9 8.05 4.26 6.18
N LEU A 10 7.88 5.35 5.43
CA LEU A 10 6.83 5.48 4.40
C LEU A 10 7.01 4.47 3.26
N ILE A 11 8.24 4.21 2.83
CA ILE A 11 8.53 3.19 1.81
C ILE A 11 8.20 1.79 2.34
N ALA A 12 8.59 1.47 3.57
CA ALA A 12 8.27 0.19 4.21
C ALA A 12 6.75 -0.03 4.32
N LEU A 13 6.00 1.01 4.73
CA LEU A 13 4.53 0.98 4.78
C LEU A 13 3.92 0.78 3.39
N SER A 14 4.44 1.44 2.35
CA SER A 14 4.01 1.23 0.97
C SER A 14 4.17 -0.23 0.55
N ILE A 15 5.34 -0.83 0.79
CA ILE A 15 5.62 -2.23 0.43
C ILE A 15 4.65 -3.17 1.14
N TYR A 16 4.43 -2.95 2.45
CA TYR A 16 3.47 -3.73 3.21
C TYR A 16 2.05 -3.60 2.67
N GLN A 17 1.61 -2.38 2.35
CA GLN A 17 0.28 -2.13 1.79
C GLN A 17 0.09 -2.83 0.44
N PHE A 18 1.10 -2.80 -0.43
CA PHE A 18 1.09 -3.55 -1.70
C PHE A 18 1.01 -5.06 -1.48
N TYR A 19 1.78 -5.59 -0.52
CA TYR A 19 1.75 -7.00 -0.18
C TYR A 19 0.37 -7.44 0.34
N ALA A 20 -0.18 -6.72 1.31
CA ALA A 20 -1.50 -7.00 1.89
C ALA A 20 -2.61 -6.91 0.84
N THR A 21 -2.55 -5.92 -0.05
CA THR A 21 -3.51 -5.75 -1.15
C THR A 21 -3.41 -6.88 -2.17
N SER A 22 -2.19 -7.26 -2.56
CA SER A 22 -1.95 -8.38 -3.48
C SER A 22 -2.42 -9.71 -2.91
N GLN A 23 -2.17 -9.95 -1.62
CA GLN A 23 -2.63 -11.14 -0.92
C GLN A 23 -4.17 -11.18 -0.90
N SER A 24 -4.80 -10.07 -0.53
CA SER A 24 -6.26 -9.95 -0.51
C SER A 24 -6.89 -10.17 -1.89
N PHE A 25 -6.27 -9.66 -2.97
CA PHE A 25 -6.68 -9.95 -4.35
C PHE A 25 -6.56 -11.43 -4.71
N LYS A 26 -5.47 -12.09 -4.30
CA LYS A 26 -5.28 -13.53 -4.55
C LYS A 26 -6.31 -14.36 -3.80
N ASP A 27 -6.62 -13.99 -2.56
CA ASP A 27 -7.64 -14.67 -1.76
C ASP A 27 -9.05 -14.45 -2.34
N LEU A 28 -9.34 -13.26 -2.88
CA LEU A 28 -10.57 -12.96 -3.61
C LEU A 28 -10.68 -13.84 -4.85
N LYS A 29 -9.62 -13.92 -5.64
CA LYS A 29 -9.57 -14.72 -6.88
C LYS A 29 -9.72 -16.23 -6.63
N LYS A 30 -9.21 -16.73 -5.49
CA LYS A 30 -9.31 -18.14 -5.10
C LYS A 30 -10.69 -18.55 -4.61
N GLY A 31 -11.62 -17.62 -4.43
CA GLY A 31 -12.94 -17.92 -3.86
C GLY A 31 -12.90 -18.20 -2.36
N ASN A 32 -11.86 -17.73 -1.66
CA ASN A 32 -11.73 -17.88 -0.20
C ASN A 32 -12.75 -17.01 0.57
N TYR A 33 -13.49 -16.15 -0.13
CA TYR A 33 -14.56 -15.33 0.42
C TYR A 33 -15.90 -15.94 -0.01
N THR A 34 -16.68 -16.39 0.97
CA THR A 34 -17.98 -17.05 0.76
C THR A 34 -19.04 -16.08 0.23
N ASP A 35 -18.93 -14.79 0.59
CA ASP A 35 -19.77 -13.68 0.08
C ASP A 35 -18.92 -12.39 0.00
N PRO A 36 -18.11 -12.19 -1.07
CA PRO A 36 -17.30 -10.99 -1.20
C PRO A 36 -18.20 -9.76 -1.37
N SER A 37 -18.07 -8.81 -0.45
CA SER A 37 -18.78 -7.53 -0.51
C SER A 37 -18.48 -6.81 -1.84
N PRO A 38 -19.47 -6.14 -2.46
CA PRO A 38 -19.25 -5.36 -3.68
C PRO A 38 -18.24 -4.22 -3.47
N PHE A 39 -17.96 -3.85 -2.22
CA PHE A 39 -16.95 -2.86 -1.87
C PHE A 39 -15.52 -3.40 -1.84
N MET A 40 -15.28 -4.72 -1.88
CA MET A 40 -13.92 -5.28 -1.80
C MET A 40 -13.02 -4.82 -2.96
N LEU A 41 -13.49 -4.90 -4.20
CA LEU A 41 -12.72 -4.46 -5.37
C LEU A 41 -12.33 -2.98 -5.32
N PRO A 42 -13.25 -2.02 -5.08
CA PRO A 42 -12.86 -0.61 -4.95
C PRO A 42 -11.99 -0.36 -3.71
N THR A 43 -12.16 -1.10 -2.61
CA THR A 43 -11.25 -1.02 -1.45
C THR A 43 -9.83 -1.49 -1.79
N LEU A 44 -9.68 -2.56 -2.57
CA LEU A 44 -8.37 -3.04 -3.00
C LEU A 44 -7.72 -2.08 -4.00
N TRP A 45 -8.51 -1.49 -4.90
CA TRP A 45 -8.01 -0.46 -5.82
C TRP A 45 -7.53 0.79 -5.06
N THR A 46 -8.34 1.32 -4.14
CA THR A 46 -7.97 2.47 -3.30
C THR A 46 -6.75 2.17 -2.43
N SER A 47 -6.65 0.96 -1.87
CA SER A 47 -5.47 0.51 -1.12
C SER A 47 -4.19 0.52 -1.97
N THR A 48 -4.29 0.12 -3.24
CA THR A 48 -3.17 0.18 -4.19
C THR A 48 -2.76 1.63 -4.48
N VAL A 49 -3.74 2.52 -4.67
CA VAL A 49 -3.49 3.95 -4.89
C VAL A 49 -2.81 4.59 -3.67
N ILE A 50 -3.26 4.28 -2.46
CA ILE A 50 -2.64 4.77 -1.22
C ILE A 50 -1.19 4.29 -1.11
N ALA A 51 -0.92 3.02 -1.42
CA ALA A 51 0.44 2.48 -1.41
C ALA A 51 1.36 3.24 -2.39
N PHE A 52 0.87 3.54 -3.59
CA PHE A 52 1.61 4.34 -4.58
C PHE A 52 1.96 5.74 -4.07
N PHE A 53 1.01 6.45 -3.46
CA PHE A 53 1.27 7.76 -2.87
C PHE A 53 2.23 7.70 -1.68
N LEU A 54 2.17 6.65 -0.85
CA LEU A 54 3.13 6.42 0.23
C LEU A 54 4.56 6.23 -0.31
N ALA A 55 4.72 5.50 -1.42
CA ALA A 55 6.02 5.35 -2.06
C ALA A 55 6.59 6.69 -2.54
N ILE A 56 5.77 7.49 -3.24
CA ILE A 56 6.16 8.83 -3.71
C ILE A 56 6.50 9.74 -2.54
N ALA A 57 5.66 9.77 -1.50
CA ALA A 57 5.88 10.59 -0.31
C ALA A 57 7.16 10.17 0.42
N GLY A 58 7.45 8.86 0.51
CA GLY A 58 8.66 8.35 1.12
C GLY A 58 9.93 8.75 0.34
N ILE A 59 9.91 8.58 -0.98
CA ILE A 59 11.02 9.03 -1.84
C ILE A 59 11.19 10.55 -1.77
N GLY A 60 10.09 11.31 -1.83
CA GLY A 60 10.08 12.76 -1.71
C GLY A 60 10.64 13.23 -0.36
N ALA A 61 10.27 12.59 0.75
CA ALA A 61 10.81 12.88 2.06
C ALA A 61 12.33 12.63 2.13
N ILE A 62 12.83 11.55 1.52
CA ILE A 62 14.27 11.28 1.45
C ILE A 62 15.01 12.33 0.62
N ILE A 63 14.40 12.84 -0.46
CA ILE A 63 15.08 13.80 -1.36
C ILE A 63 15.01 15.23 -0.81
N ILE A 64 13.86 15.64 -0.30
CA ILE A 64 13.58 17.03 0.08
C ILE A 64 14.02 17.33 1.53
N LEU A 65 13.84 16.38 2.46
CA LEU A 65 14.11 16.57 3.89
C LEU A 65 15.46 15.98 4.32
N LYS A 66 16.36 15.76 3.35
CA LYS A 66 17.65 15.09 3.55
C LYS A 66 18.56 15.87 4.49
#